data_AF-A0A2V7YD42-F1
#
_entry.id   AF-A0A2V7YD42-F1
#
_cell.length_a   1.000
_cell.length_b   1.000
_cell.length_c   1.000
_cell.angle_alpha   90.00
_cell.angle_beta   90.00
_cell.angle_gamma   90.00
#
_symmetry.space_group_name_H-M   'P 1'
#
loop_
_entity.id
_entity.type
_entity.pdbx_description
1 polymer ?
#
loop_
_entity_poly.entity_id
_entity_poly.type
_entity_poly.pdbx_seq_one_letter_code
_entity_poly.pdbx_strand_id
1 'polypeptide(L)' 'MLSHFLLMVLYALIVGLFFTLLWRRERKEQIKLFLQIFLGMVGGGLLVAWLMYPFPSGPPAPIP' A
#
# COMPACT_ATOMS: atom_id res chain seq x y z
N MET A 1 11.22 -13.45 -11.22
CA MET A 1 11.51 -12.02 -10.95
C MET A 1 10.89 -11.09 -12.01
N LEU A 2 9.74 -11.43 -12.63
CA LEU A 2 8.88 -10.41 -13.24
C LEU A 2 8.30 -9.67 -12.03
N SER A 3 8.89 -8.51 -11.75
CA SER A 3 9.17 -8.02 -10.41
C SER A 3 7.92 -7.98 -9.52
N HIS A 4 8.00 -8.53 -8.31
CA HIS A 4 6.97 -8.38 -7.27
C HIS A 4 6.56 -6.91 -7.08
N PHE A 5 7.54 -6.02 -7.31
CA PHE A 5 7.36 -4.59 -7.43
C PHE A 5 6.37 -4.16 -8.52
N LEU A 6 6.46 -4.72 -9.73
CA LEU A 6 5.54 -4.45 -10.84
C LEU A 6 4.10 -4.87 -10.49
N LEU A 7 3.93 -5.98 -9.76
CA LEU A 7 2.63 -6.46 -9.28
C LEU A 7 2.03 -5.50 -8.23
N MET A 8 2.83 -4.99 -7.30
CA MET A 8 2.41 -4.00 -6.31
C MET A 8 1.99 -2.68 -6.98
N VAL A 9 2.77 -2.22 -7.96
CA VAL A 9 2.46 -1.01 -8.73
C VAL A 9 1.18 -1.19 -9.53
N LEU A 10 1.03 -2.32 -10.24
CA LEU A 10 -0.16 -2.64 -11.02
C LEU A 10 -1.41 -2.75 -10.12
N TYR A 11 -1.27 -3.39 -8.96
CA TYR A 11 -2.34 -3.51 -7.97
C TYR A 11 -2.80 -2.13 -7.46
N ALA A 12 -1.86 -1.26 -7.08
CA ALA A 12 -2.19 0.10 -6.65
C ALA A 12 -2.85 0.92 -7.77
N LEU A 13 -2.42 0.74 -9.02
CA LEU A 13 -2.98 1.41 -10.20
C LEU A 13 -4.43 0.95 -10.47
N ILE A 14 -4.70 -0.36 -10.44
CA ILE A 14 -6.03 -0.94 -10.66
C ILE A 14 -6.99 -0.55 -9.53
N VAL A 15 -6.59 -0.66 -8.27
CA VAL A 15 -7.42 -0.27 -7.12
C VAL A 15 -7.71 1.24 -7.17
N GLY A 16 -6.72 2.05 -7.52
CA GLY A 16 -6.89 3.49 -7.73
C GLY A 16 -7.89 3.84 -8.82
N LEU A 17 -7.78 3.17 -9.96
CA LEU A 17 -8.69 3.33 -11.10
C LEU A 17 -10.12 2.89 -10.76
N PHE A 18 -10.26 1.78 -10.03
CA PHE A 18 -11.54 1.24 -9.61
C PHE A 18 -12.26 2.19 -8.64
N PHE A 19 -11.56 2.71 -7.62
CA PHE A 19 -12.14 3.66 -6.67
C PHE A 19 -12.43 5.03 -7.29
N THR A 20 -11.61 5.50 -8.24
CA THR A 20 -11.94 6.70 -9.01
C THR A 20 -13.22 6.46 -9.83
N LEU A 21 -13.25 5.44 -10.69
CA LEU A 21 -14.40 5.16 -11.56
C LEU A 21 -15.71 4.89 -10.78
N LEU A 22 -15.64 4.25 -9.62
CA LEU A 22 -16.83 3.83 -8.87
C LEU A 22 -17.48 4.97 -8.06
N TRP A 23 -16.72 5.95 -7.55
CA TRP A 23 -17.23 6.80 -6.47
C TRP A 23 -17.69 8.22 -6.86
N ARG A 24 -17.15 8.90 -7.89
CA ARG A 24 -17.47 10.34 -8.09
C ARG A 24 -17.35 10.89 -9.53
N ARG A 25 -18.37 11.66 -9.95
CA ARG A 25 -18.38 12.45 -11.21
C ARG A 25 -17.67 13.81 -11.11
N GLU A 26 -17.43 14.32 -9.90
CA GLU A 26 -16.64 15.55 -9.66
C GLU A 26 -15.16 15.25 -9.35
N ARG A 27 -14.26 15.70 -10.24
CA ARG A 27 -12.82 15.39 -10.21
C ARG A 27 -12.13 15.74 -8.89
N LYS A 28 -12.48 16.87 -8.26
CA LYS A 28 -11.83 17.35 -7.02
C LYS A 28 -12.05 16.40 -5.84
N GLU A 29 -13.27 15.92 -5.74
CA GLU A 29 -13.72 15.06 -4.66
C GLU A 29 -13.24 13.61 -4.81
N GLN A 30 -13.05 13.17 -6.06
CA GLN A 30 -12.48 11.89 -6.46
C GLN A 30 -10.98 11.81 -6.09
N ILE A 31 -10.22 12.89 -6.38
CA ILE A 31 -8.80 12.99 -6.01
C ILE A 31 -8.62 12.95 -4.49
N LYS A 32 -9.51 13.60 -3.74
CA LYS A 32 -9.43 13.64 -2.26
C LYS A 32 -9.61 12.25 -1.64
N LEU A 33 -10.58 11.47 -2.13
CA LEU A 33 -10.80 10.09 -1.69
C LEU A 33 -9.65 9.16 -2.09
N PHE A 34 -9.18 9.27 -3.33
CA PHE A 34 -8.02 8.50 -3.79
C PHE A 34 -6.80 8.78 -2.90
N LEU A 35 -6.53 10.05 -2.61
CA LEU A 35 -5.41 10.46 -1.77
C LEU A 35 -5.57 9.97 -0.32
N GLN A 36 -6.78 10.00 0.25
CA GLN A 36 -7.05 9.44 1.59
C GLN A 36 -6.79 7.94 1.65
N ILE A 37 -7.28 7.17 0.68
CA ILE A 37 -7.11 5.71 0.65
C ILE A 37 -5.64 5.35 0.38
N PHE A 38 -4.99 6.06 -0.55
CA PHE A 38 -3.59 5.86 -0.87
C PHE A 38 -2.68 6.20 0.32
N LEU A 39 -2.88 7.35 0.99
CA LEU A 39 -2.13 7.67 2.21
C LEU A 39 -2.45 6.73 3.37
N GLY A 40 -3.70 6.24 3.48
CA GLY A 40 -4.07 5.28 4.50
C GLY A 40 -3.34 3.95 4.33
N MET A 41 -3.29 3.41 3.11
CA MET A 41 -2.56 2.17 2.83
C MET A 41 -1.05 2.35 2.89
N VAL A 42 -0.50 3.39 2.24
CA VAL A 42 0.95 3.63 2.21
C VAL A 42 1.46 4.05 3.58
N GLY A 43 0.82 5.03 4.22
CA GLY A 43 1.18 5.50 5.55
C GLY A 43 0.96 4.44 6.62
N GLY A 44 -0.15 3.68 6.53
CA GLY A 44 -0.41 2.55 7.44
C GLY A 44 0.65 1.46 7.31
N GLY A 45 0.99 1.06 6.09
CA GLY A 45 2.05 0.09 5.83
C GLY A 45 3.43 0.58 6.29
N LEU A 46 3.74 1.86 6.07
CA LEU A 46 5.02 2.46 6.50
C LEU A 46 5.11 2.58 8.02
N LEU A 47 4.02 2.93 8.70
CA LEU A 47 3.95 2.95 10.17
C LEU A 47 4.15 1.55 10.75
N VAL A 48 3.52 0.53 10.17
CA VAL A 48 3.70 -0.86 10.60
C VAL A 48 5.14 -1.32 10.33
N ALA A 49 5.70 -1.03 9.16
CA ALA A 49 7.09 -1.36 8.86
C ALA A 49 8.08 -0.64 9.79
N TRP A 50 7.83 0.63 10.10
CA TRP A 50 8.62 1.41 11.05
C TRP A 50 8.49 0.87 12.47
N LEU A 51 7.29 0.44 12.88
CA LEU A 51 7.08 -0.23 14.16
C LEU A 51 7.76 -1.59 14.22
N MET A 52 7.89 -2.30 13.10
CA MET A 52 8.60 -3.58 13.00
C MET A 52 10.12 -3.42 12.90
N TYR A 53 10.63 -2.27 12.45
CA TYR A 53 12.07 -1.97 12.38
C TYR A 53 12.83 -2.10 13.71
N PRO A 54 12.31 -1.65 14.88
CA PRO A 54 12.94 -1.86 16.17
C PRO A 54 12.73 -3.27 16.75
N PHE A 55 11.91 -4.13 16.15
CA PHE A 55 11.80 -5.52 16.59
C PHE A 55 13.03 -6.28 16.08
N PRO A 56 13.92 -6.76 16.97
CA PRO A 56 14.99 -7.64 16.56
C PRO A 56 14.36 -8.91 15.99
N SER A 57 14.74 -9.27 14.76
CA SER A 57 14.56 -10.64 14.28
C SER A 57 15.08 -11.56 15.38
N GLY A 58 14.17 -12.35 15.99
CA GLY A 58 14.53 -13.26 17.08
C GLY A 58 15.69 -14.18 16.70
N PRO A 59 16.35 -14.81 17.69
CA PRO A 59 17.55 -15.61 17.48
C PRO A 59 17.41 -16.51 16.24
N PRO A 60 18.42 -16.59 15.36
CA PRO A 60 18.34 -17.41 14.16
C PRO A 60 17.83 -18.79 14.55
N ALA A 61 16.68 -19.19 13.97
CA ALA A 61 16.12 -20.51 14.21
C ALA A 61 17.23 -21.53 13.95
N PRO A 62 17.49 -22.49 14.85
CA PRO A 62 18.42 -23.56 14.60
C PRO A 62 17.99 -24.26 13.30
N ILE A 63 18.78 -24.06 12.26
CA ILE A 63 18.66 -24.80 11.01
C ILE A 63 18.94 -26.27 11.33
N PRO A 64 18.00 -27.21 11.08
CA PRO A 64 18.31 -28.63 11.11
C PRO A 64 19.21 -29.02 9.92
#